data_AF-A0A0D2N134-F1
#
_entry.id   AF-A0A0D2N134-F1
#
_cell.length_a   1.000
_cell.length_b   1.000
_cell.length_c   1.000
_cell.angle_alpha   90.00
_cell.angle_beta   90.00
_cell.angle_gamma   90.00
#
_symmetry.space_group_name_H-M   'P 1'
#
loop_
_entity.id
_entity.type
_entity.pdbx_description
1 polymer ?
#
loop_
_entity_poly.entity_id
_entity_poly.type
_entity_poly.pdbx_seq_one_letter_code
_entity_poly.pdbx_strand_id
1 'polypeptide(L)'
;MGFWPVSAARSLALRYATLEAMPPLSSGSSSPSSSSGSSPSGTHRSKLGDGRPAAASSSNSSGSGDGAASPAAPEQRERPRYPPFDPHVHGVLYMLRAEDMEKLKKREGGYVLKDMEVQTYDGRRVIAQSFVSAPLAMLPVEVAPTEKYMRALREGAADNYLDPLHQAWLSSVETVSSAGLGAEYFNTPSKFIAYGFLAIVALMVVGFFVQH
;
A
#
# COMPACT_ATOMS: atom_id res chain seq x y z
N MET A 1 13.59 -6.32 -16.67
CA MET A 1 13.45 -5.46 -15.48
C MET A 1 12.08 -4.80 -15.55
N GLY A 2 11.11 -5.29 -14.79
CA GLY A 2 9.76 -4.73 -14.78
C GLY A 2 9.72 -3.50 -13.88
N PHE A 3 9.60 -2.31 -14.49
CA PHE A 3 9.35 -1.05 -13.78
C PHE A 3 7.86 -1.04 -13.42
N TRP A 4 7.53 -1.17 -12.14
CA TRP A 4 6.15 -1.12 -11.68
C TRP A 4 5.72 0.35 -11.52
N PRO A 5 4.58 0.78 -12.07
CA PRO A 5 4.11 2.14 -11.91
C PRO A 5 3.82 2.40 -10.42
N VAL A 6 4.64 3.28 -9.84
CA VAL A 6 4.58 3.74 -8.46
C VAL A 6 3.47 4.77 -8.37
N SER A 7 2.28 4.31 -7.97
CA SER A 7 1.30 5.10 -7.22
C SER A 7 -0.04 4.43 -7.27
N ALA A 8 -0.35 3.76 -6.17
CA ALA A 8 -1.68 3.69 -5.65
C ALA A 8 -1.58 3.23 -4.20
N ALA A 9 -2.38 3.86 -3.36
CA ALA A 9 -2.30 3.85 -1.91
C ALA A 9 -1.23 4.83 -1.36
N ARG A 10 -1.72 5.94 -0.82
CA ARG A 10 -1.08 6.57 0.34
C ARG A 10 -0.70 5.46 1.33
N SER A 11 0.59 5.14 1.39
CA SER A 11 1.22 4.44 2.51
C SER A 11 0.73 3.01 2.82
N LEU A 12 0.69 2.07 1.85
CA LEU A 12 0.28 0.67 2.13
C LEU A 12 1.19 -0.45 1.64
N ALA A 13 2.46 -0.17 1.41
CA ALA A 13 3.47 -1.23 1.39
C ALA A 13 4.65 -0.81 2.25
N LEU A 14 4.44 -0.68 3.56
CA LEU A 14 5.56 -0.58 4.48
C LEU A 14 6.10 -2.00 4.73
N ARG A 15 7.13 -2.36 3.97
CA ARG A 15 8.08 -3.40 4.36
C ARG A 15 9.00 -2.77 5.40
N TYR A 16 8.79 -3.07 6.67
CA TYR A 16 9.61 -2.51 7.72
C TYR A 16 10.84 -3.38 7.96
N ALA A 17 11.98 -2.73 8.14
CA ALA A 17 13.17 -3.35 8.69
C ALA A 17 13.52 -2.69 10.02
N THR A 18 13.66 -3.48 11.07
CA THR A 18 14.21 -3.01 12.35
C THR A 18 15.71 -3.31 12.36
N LEU A 19 16.53 -2.27 12.45
CA LEU A 19 17.97 -2.38 12.76
C LEU A 19 18.12 -2.24 14.28
N GLU A 20 17.91 -3.33 15.01
CA GLU A 20 18.36 -3.41 16.39
C GLU A 20 19.77 -4.01 16.39
N ALA A 21 20.76 -3.21 16.82
CA ALA A 21 22.09 -3.72 17.10
C ALA A 21 22.01 -4.62 18.36
N MET A 22 21.79 -5.92 18.17
CA MET A 22 21.80 -6.89 19.27
C MET A 22 23.17 -7.60 19.42
N PRO A 23 23.59 -7.89 20.67
CA PRO A 23 24.87 -8.52 21.01
C PRO A 23 24.94 -9.99 20.55
N PRO A 24 26.15 -10.56 20.40
CA PRO A 24 26.34 -11.91 19.87
C PRO A 24 25.73 -12.98 20.79
N LEU A 25 24.71 -13.70 20.29
CA LEU A 25 24.11 -14.84 20.99
C LEU A 25 24.86 -16.13 20.62
N SER A 26 25.29 -16.82 21.67
CA SER A 26 25.97 -18.12 21.65
C SER A 26 25.17 -19.20 20.93
N SER A 27 25.86 -19.98 20.09
CA SER A 27 25.35 -21.13 19.36
C SER A 27 24.92 -22.27 20.29
N GLY A 28 23.60 -22.46 20.45
CA GLY A 28 23.01 -23.67 21.02
C GLY A 28 22.41 -24.52 19.90
N SER A 29 23.02 -25.67 19.62
CA SER A 29 22.57 -26.65 18.65
C SER A 29 21.43 -27.52 19.20
N SER A 30 20.29 -27.57 18.52
CA SER A 30 19.31 -28.65 18.70
C SER A 30 18.67 -29.05 17.36
N SER A 31 18.69 -30.35 17.11
CA SER A 31 18.28 -31.06 15.90
C SER A 31 16.75 -31.18 15.77
N PRO A 32 16.18 -31.24 14.55
CA PRO A 32 14.76 -31.53 14.36
C PRO A 32 14.50 -33.04 14.21
N SER A 33 13.53 -33.54 15.00
CA SER A 33 12.90 -34.84 14.82
C SER A 33 11.64 -34.72 13.97
N SER A 34 11.55 -35.56 12.94
CA SER A 34 10.43 -35.76 12.03
C SER A 34 9.23 -36.45 12.71
N SER A 35 8.01 -36.01 12.43
CA SER A 35 6.82 -36.84 12.59
C SER A 35 5.76 -36.54 11.52
N SER A 36 5.53 -37.54 10.68
CA SER A 36 4.45 -37.71 9.72
C SER A 36 3.12 -38.01 10.42
N GLY A 37 2.00 -37.42 9.95
CA GLY A 37 0.67 -37.67 10.50
C GLY A 37 -0.48 -37.35 9.54
N SER A 38 -0.83 -38.38 8.75
CA SER A 38 -2.14 -38.82 8.26
C SER A 38 -3.38 -37.89 8.23
N SER A 39 -3.98 -37.82 7.04
CA SER A 39 -5.35 -37.37 6.73
C SER A 39 -6.45 -38.16 7.47
N PRO A 40 -7.63 -37.56 7.63
CA PRO A 40 -8.82 -38.22 7.08
C PRO A 40 -9.83 -37.31 6.36
N SER A 41 -10.41 -37.94 5.35
CA SER A 41 -11.62 -37.62 4.58
C SER A 41 -12.83 -37.37 5.49
N GLY A 42 -13.59 -36.31 5.19
CA GLY A 42 -14.86 -35.99 5.85
C GLY A 42 -15.81 -35.25 4.92
N THR A 43 -16.54 -36.00 4.10
CA THR A 43 -17.72 -35.53 3.37
C THR A 43 -18.88 -35.32 4.34
N HIS A 44 -19.35 -34.08 4.51
CA HIS A 44 -20.66 -33.82 5.11
C HIS A 44 -21.49 -32.87 4.22
N ARG A 45 -22.56 -33.46 3.69
CA ARG A 45 -23.60 -32.86 2.85
C ARG A 45 -24.80 -32.55 3.76
N SER A 46 -25.12 -31.28 3.95
CA SER A 46 -26.35 -30.81 4.59
C SER A 46 -26.76 -29.52 3.87
N LYS A 47 -27.75 -29.55 2.96
CA LYS A 47 -29.21 -29.55 3.17
C LYS A 47 -29.77 -28.12 3.07
N LEU A 48 -30.49 -27.94 1.95
CA LEU A 48 -31.44 -26.89 1.58
C LEU A 48 -32.06 -26.11 2.74
N GLY A 49 -32.11 -24.79 2.58
CA GLY A 49 -32.99 -23.88 3.29
C GLY A 49 -33.34 -22.69 2.38
N ASP A 50 -34.40 -22.84 1.59
CA ASP A 50 -35.06 -21.76 0.86
C ASP A 50 -35.73 -20.78 1.84
N GLY A 51 -35.54 -19.48 1.61
CA GLY A 51 -36.15 -18.42 2.42
C GLY A 51 -35.98 -17.02 1.83
N ARG A 52 -36.72 -16.70 0.77
CA ARG A 52 -37.10 -15.32 0.36
C ARG A 52 -38.53 -15.05 0.87
N PRO A 53 -39.07 -13.82 0.77
CA PRO A 53 -38.51 -12.50 1.07
C PRO A 53 -39.46 -11.69 2.00
N ALA A 54 -38.97 -10.61 2.61
CA ALA A 54 -39.86 -9.60 3.21
C ALA A 54 -39.44 -8.20 2.76
N ALA A 55 -40.33 -7.58 2.00
CA ALA A 55 -40.31 -6.17 1.65
C ALA A 55 -40.66 -5.32 2.89
N ALA A 56 -39.96 -4.21 3.07
CA ALA A 56 -40.45 -3.10 3.87
C ALA A 56 -39.95 -1.78 3.28
N SER A 57 -40.89 -1.09 2.64
CA SER A 57 -40.89 0.29 2.22
C SER A 57 -40.85 1.26 3.40
N SER A 58 -40.06 2.34 3.29
CA SER A 58 -40.28 3.65 3.94
C SER A 58 -39.37 4.66 3.24
N SER A 59 -39.83 5.56 2.36
CA SER A 59 -40.72 6.74 2.50
C SER A 59 -40.14 7.89 3.34
N ASN A 60 -39.73 8.94 2.62
CA ASN A 60 -39.76 10.38 2.93
C ASN A 60 -39.08 10.95 4.18
N SER A 61 -38.17 11.90 3.95
CA SER A 61 -38.38 13.29 4.41
C SER A 61 -37.49 14.26 3.65
N SER A 62 -38.10 14.97 2.70
CA SER A 62 -37.58 16.19 2.09
C SER A 62 -37.77 17.35 3.08
N GLY A 63 -36.72 17.67 3.84
CA GLY A 63 -36.66 18.89 4.64
C GLY A 63 -36.05 20.02 3.82
N SER A 64 -36.90 20.91 3.31
CA SER A 64 -36.51 22.25 2.86
C SER A 64 -36.17 23.07 4.10
N GLY A 65 -34.88 23.32 4.32
CA GLY A 65 -34.36 24.18 5.38
C GLY A 65 -33.62 25.36 4.79
N ASP A 66 -33.96 26.53 5.29
CA ASP A 66 -33.62 27.86 4.81
C ASP A 66 -32.13 28.15 4.62
N GLY A 67 -31.85 28.98 3.62
CA GLY A 67 -30.54 29.53 3.34
C GLY A 67 -30.05 30.44 4.45
N ALA A 68 -29.14 29.92 5.26
CA ALA A 68 -28.20 30.72 6.03
C ALA A 68 -26.82 30.55 5.38
N ALA A 69 -26.27 31.65 4.86
CA ALA A 69 -24.91 31.73 4.35
C ALA A 69 -23.94 31.31 5.48
N SER A 70 -23.49 30.06 5.43
CA SER A 70 -22.52 29.54 6.38
C SER A 70 -21.17 30.19 6.12
N PRO A 71 -20.49 30.69 7.17
CA PRO A 71 -19.12 31.18 7.06
C PRO A 71 -18.23 30.06 6.55
N ALA A 72 -17.30 30.41 5.66
CA ALA A 72 -16.40 29.52 4.94
C ALA A 72 -16.03 28.27 5.75
N ALA A 73 -16.56 27.12 5.31
CA ALA A 73 -16.31 25.85 5.94
C ALA A 73 -14.80 25.60 5.99
N PRO A 74 -14.23 25.16 7.13
CA PRO A 74 -12.86 24.68 7.17
C PRO A 74 -12.71 23.61 6.08
N GLU A 75 -11.65 23.72 5.28
CA GLU A 75 -11.29 22.77 4.22
C GLU A 75 -11.73 21.37 4.62
N GLN A 76 -12.72 20.83 3.90
CA GLN A 76 -13.22 19.50 4.11
C GLN A 76 -12.00 18.58 4.07
N ARG A 77 -11.54 18.14 5.25
CA ARG A 77 -10.62 17.01 5.38
C ARG A 77 -11.37 15.87 4.72
N GLU A 78 -11.08 15.66 3.43
CA GLU A 78 -11.82 14.74 2.56
C GLU A 78 -12.00 13.45 3.32
N ARG A 79 -13.26 13.07 3.56
CA ARG A 79 -13.55 11.80 4.18
C ARG A 79 -12.83 10.73 3.35
N PRO A 80 -12.04 9.85 3.98
CA PRO A 80 -11.34 8.81 3.25
C PRO A 80 -12.37 7.99 2.46
N ARG A 81 -12.06 7.74 1.19
CA ARG A 81 -12.97 7.12 0.20
C ARG A 81 -13.46 5.72 0.62
N TYR A 82 -12.77 5.05 1.54
CA TYR A 82 -13.03 3.67 1.94
C TYR A 82 -13.26 3.53 3.47
N PRO A 83 -14.52 3.38 3.93
CA PRO A 83 -14.84 2.97 5.29
C PRO A 83 -14.82 1.43 5.47
N PRO A 84 -14.64 0.89 6.69
CA PRO A 84 -14.28 1.59 7.94
C PRO A 84 -12.82 2.04 7.92
N PHE A 85 -12.58 3.34 8.12
CA PHE A 85 -11.24 3.90 8.14
C PHE A 85 -10.67 3.80 9.55
N ASP A 86 -9.70 2.92 9.74
CA ASP A 86 -8.77 3.02 10.86
C ASP A 86 -7.68 4.03 10.49
N PRO A 87 -7.44 5.11 11.26
CA PRO A 87 -6.33 6.02 11.02
C PRO A 87 -4.96 5.34 11.15
N HIS A 88 -4.88 4.13 11.70
CA HIS A 88 -3.65 3.39 11.86
C HIS A 88 -3.35 2.53 10.63
N VAL A 89 -2.10 2.58 10.18
CA VAL A 89 -1.58 1.70 9.13
C VAL A 89 -0.92 0.50 9.80
N HIS A 90 -1.37 -0.69 9.44
CA HIS A 90 -0.80 -1.94 9.93
C HIS A 90 0.23 -2.46 8.92
N GLY A 91 1.20 -3.22 9.41
CA GLY A 91 2.22 -3.84 8.57
C GLY A 91 3.03 -4.87 9.33
N VAL A 92 4.09 -5.36 8.69
CA VAL A 92 4.93 -6.45 9.21
C VAL A 92 6.34 -5.92 9.46
N LEU A 93 6.86 -6.17 10.66
CA LEU A 93 8.24 -5.90 11.02
C LEU A 93 9.13 -7.08 10.60
N TYR A 94 10.11 -6.81 9.75
CA TYR A 94 11.18 -7.75 9.44
C TYR A 94 12.48 -7.32 10.13
N MET A 95 13.29 -8.30 10.51
CA MET A 95 14.66 -8.03 10.94
C MET A 95 15.60 -8.35 9.78
N LEU A 96 16.34 -7.36 9.32
CA LEU A 96 17.23 -7.49 8.17
C LEU A 96 18.67 -7.20 8.54
N ARG A 97 19.60 -7.86 7.85
CA ARG A 97 21.02 -7.50 7.90
C ARG A 97 21.25 -6.20 7.13
N ALA A 98 22.26 -5.44 7.54
CA ALA A 98 22.63 -4.18 6.89
C ALA A 98 22.89 -4.35 5.38
N GLU A 99 23.56 -5.43 4.98
CA GLU A 99 23.83 -5.75 3.57
C GLU A 99 22.56 -5.95 2.74
N ASP A 100 21.55 -6.59 3.32
CA ASP A 100 20.27 -6.84 2.64
C ASP A 100 19.43 -5.56 2.58
N MET A 101 19.55 -4.69 3.59
CA MET A 101 18.97 -3.34 3.55
C MET A 101 19.56 -2.50 2.40
N GLU A 102 20.88 -2.54 2.19
CA GLU A 102 21.49 -1.83 1.06
C GLU A 102 21.02 -2.35 -0.30
N LYS A 103 20.82 -3.67 -0.43
CA LYS A 103 20.26 -4.27 -1.64
C LYS A 103 18.81 -3.82 -1.88
N LEU A 104 17.99 -3.74 -0.83
CA LEU A 104 16.62 -3.22 -0.92
C LEU A 104 16.62 -1.76 -1.33
N LYS A 105 17.46 -0.92 -0.72
CA LYS A 105 17.59 0.51 -1.06
C LYS A 105 17.92 0.73 -2.54
N LYS A 106 18.74 -0.14 -3.14
CA LYS A 106 19.05 -0.08 -4.58
C LYS A 106 17.89 -0.50 -5.49
N ARG A 107 16.99 -1.36 -5.01
CA ARG A 107 15.83 -1.86 -5.78
C ARG A 107 14.63 -0.92 -5.71
N GLU A 108 14.44 -0.26 -4.57
CA GLU A 108 13.30 0.65 -4.32
C GLU A 108 13.55 2.07 -4.88
N GLY A 109 13.91 2.14 -6.16
CA GLY A 109 14.08 3.42 -6.86
C GLY A 109 12.79 4.25 -6.82
N GLY A 110 12.87 5.50 -6.35
CA GLY A 110 11.71 6.39 -6.20
C GLY A 110 11.15 6.48 -4.78
N TYR A 111 11.68 5.71 -3.83
CA TYR A 111 11.36 5.80 -2.41
C TYR A 111 12.54 6.36 -1.60
N VAL A 112 12.22 6.98 -0.47
CA VAL A 112 13.18 7.42 0.54
C VAL A 112 13.00 6.59 1.81
N LEU A 113 14.12 6.32 2.49
CA LEU A 113 14.10 5.64 3.77
C LEU A 113 13.70 6.64 4.86
N LYS A 114 12.74 6.28 5.70
CA LYS A 114 12.27 7.10 6.82
C LYS A 114 12.17 6.26 8.08
N ASP A 115 12.73 6.79 9.17
CA ASP A 115 12.56 6.23 10.51
C ASP A 115 11.15 6.56 11.01
N MET A 116 10.47 5.56 11.57
CA MET A 116 9.10 5.65 12.06
C MET A 116 8.99 4.92 13.40
N GLU A 117 8.30 5.54 14.36
CA GLU A 117 7.88 4.86 15.58
C GLU A 117 6.65 4.01 15.28
N VAL A 118 6.72 2.72 15.57
CA VAL A 118 5.62 1.77 15.38
C VAL A 118 5.30 1.07 16.70
N GLN A 119 4.05 0.66 16.86
CA GLN A 119 3.61 -0.15 17.99
C GLN A 119 3.28 -1.57 17.51
N THR A 120 3.88 -2.57 18.15
CA THR A 120 3.56 -3.99 17.91
C THR A 120 2.25 -4.36 18.61
N TYR A 121 1.62 -5.46 18.19
CA TYR A 121 0.34 -5.90 18.80
C TYR A 121 0.46 -6.34 20.26
N ASP A 122 1.66 -6.67 20.75
CA ASP A 122 1.92 -6.88 22.17
C ASP A 122 2.22 -5.58 22.95
N GLY A 123 2.09 -4.42 22.28
CA GLY A 123 2.14 -3.10 22.89
C GLY A 123 3.54 -2.44 22.92
N ARG A 124 4.59 -3.10 22.43
CA ARG A 124 5.95 -2.52 22.42
C ARG A 124 6.07 -1.43 21.36
N ARG A 125 6.88 -0.42 21.67
CA ARG A 125 7.24 0.66 20.74
C ARG A 125 8.63 0.39 20.18
N VAL A 126 8.76 0.46 18.87
CA VAL A 126 10.01 0.18 18.16
C VAL A 126 10.23 1.27 17.11
N ILE A 127 11.48 1.71 16.95
CA ILE A 127 11.87 2.55 15.80
C ILE A 127 12.23 1.63 14.65
N ALA A 128 11.51 1.75 13.54
CA ALA A 128 11.71 0.94 12.35
C ALA A 128 11.94 1.83 11.12
N GLN A 129 12.59 1.27 10.11
CA GLN A 129 12.79 1.93 8.82
C GLN A 129 11.77 1.47 7.81
N SER A 130 11.22 2.41 7.05
CA SER A 130 10.37 2.10 5.91
C SER A 130 10.69 2.95 4.69
N PHE A 131 10.35 2.39 3.53
CA PHE A 131 10.33 3.09 2.26
C PHE A 131 9.04 3.90 2.12
N VAL A 132 9.19 5.21 1.89
CA VAL A 132 8.10 6.14 1.64
C VAL A 132 8.33 6.80 0.29
N SER A 133 7.27 7.01 -0.49
CA SER A 133 7.40 7.63 -1.82
C SER A 133 8.11 8.98 -1.70
N ALA A 134 9.12 9.20 -2.54
CA ALA A 134 9.77 10.50 -2.62
C ALA A 134 8.75 11.56 -3.09
N PRO A 135 8.78 12.81 -2.59
CA PRO A 135 7.81 13.83 -2.97
C PRO A 135 7.68 14.04 -4.49
N LEU A 136 8.79 13.90 -5.24
CA LEU A 136 8.83 14.03 -6.70
C LEU A 136 8.31 12.80 -7.46
N ALA A 137 8.15 11.67 -6.76
CA ALA A 137 7.64 10.41 -7.29
C ALA A 137 6.16 10.18 -6.95
N MET A 138 5.54 11.07 -6.18
CA MET A 138 4.11 11.03 -5.92
C MET A 138 3.33 11.44 -7.17
N LEU A 139 2.24 10.74 -7.46
CA LEU A 139 1.29 11.21 -8.47
C LEU A 139 0.56 12.46 -7.95
N PRO A 140 0.25 13.42 -8.83
CA PRO A 140 -0.49 14.62 -8.46
C PRO A 140 -1.94 14.32 -8.04
N VAL A 141 -2.48 13.18 -8.50
CA VAL A 141 -3.84 12.72 -8.18
C VAL A 141 -3.73 11.32 -7.60
N GLU A 142 -4.53 11.01 -6.58
CA GLU A 142 -4.62 9.66 -6.03
C GLU A 142 -5.28 8.74 -7.05
N VAL A 143 -4.62 7.63 -7.34
CA VAL A 143 -5.07 6.67 -8.33
C VAL A 143 -5.34 5.33 -7.66
N ALA A 144 -6.39 4.64 -8.11
CA ALA A 144 -6.78 3.36 -7.57
C ALA A 144 -5.72 2.27 -7.84
N PRO A 145 -5.46 1.37 -6.87
CA PRO A 145 -4.46 0.34 -7.04
C PRO A 145 -4.90 -0.75 -8.01
N THR A 146 -3.92 -1.38 -8.65
CA THR A 146 -4.19 -2.53 -9.50
C THR A 146 -4.65 -3.73 -8.67
N GLU A 147 -5.55 -4.54 -9.21
CA GLU A 147 -6.04 -5.74 -8.54
C GLU A 147 -4.90 -6.72 -8.19
N LYS A 148 -3.88 -6.83 -9.06
CA LYS A 148 -2.71 -7.67 -8.81
C LYS A 148 -1.93 -7.22 -7.56
N TYR A 149 -1.77 -5.91 -7.39
CA TYR A 149 -1.09 -5.34 -6.24
C TYR A 149 -1.90 -5.54 -4.95
N MET A 150 -3.21 -5.23 -4.99
CA MET A 150 -4.07 -5.42 -3.81
C MET A 150 -4.20 -6.89 -3.41
N ARG A 151 -4.21 -7.82 -4.38
CA ARG A 151 -4.17 -9.25 -4.08
C ARG A 151 -2.93 -9.62 -3.25
N ALA A 152 -1.75 -9.17 -3.66
CA ALA A 152 -0.51 -9.44 -2.92
C ALA A 152 -0.53 -8.84 -1.50
N LEU A 153 -1.15 -7.67 -1.33
CA LEU A 153 -1.33 -7.08 0.01
C LEU A 153 -2.31 -7.89 0.87
N ARG A 154 -3.44 -8.32 0.32
CA ARG A 154 -4.45 -9.13 1.04
C ARG A 154 -3.87 -10.49 1.45
N GLU A 155 -3.17 -11.17 0.54
CA GLU A 155 -2.48 -12.43 0.82
C GLU A 155 -1.42 -12.25 1.90
N GLY A 156 -0.55 -11.24 1.77
CA GLY A 156 0.46 -10.94 2.78
C GLY A 156 -0.12 -10.56 4.13
N ALA A 157 -1.24 -9.82 4.17
CA ALA A 157 -1.92 -9.47 5.41
C ALA A 157 -2.51 -10.69 6.12
N ALA A 158 -3.10 -11.62 5.37
CA ALA A 158 -3.64 -12.88 5.88
C ALA A 158 -2.52 -13.80 6.40
N ASP A 159 -1.45 -13.99 5.61
CA ASP A 159 -0.33 -14.87 5.95
C ASP A 159 0.44 -14.41 7.21
N ASN A 160 0.44 -13.10 7.49
CA ASN A 160 1.09 -12.51 8.65
C ASN A 160 0.12 -12.18 9.79
N TYR A 161 -1.14 -12.66 9.72
CA TYR A 161 -2.16 -12.49 10.75
C TYR A 161 -2.31 -11.02 11.21
N LEU A 162 -2.37 -10.08 10.26
CA LEU A 162 -2.65 -8.68 10.58
C LEU A 162 -4.06 -8.54 11.20
N ASP A 163 -4.33 -7.40 11.83
CA ASP A 163 -5.60 -7.14 12.48
C ASP A 163 -6.81 -7.42 11.54
N PRO A 164 -7.85 -8.15 11.99
CA PRO A 164 -8.99 -8.49 11.15
C PRO A 164 -9.75 -7.29 10.58
N LEU A 165 -9.83 -6.16 11.31
CA LEU A 165 -10.45 -4.94 10.79
C LEU A 165 -9.61 -4.34 9.68
N HIS A 166 -8.28 -4.39 9.81
CA HIS A 166 -7.37 -3.96 8.76
C HIS A 166 -7.48 -4.86 7.50
N GLN A 167 -7.62 -6.18 7.67
CA GLN A 167 -7.83 -7.09 6.55
C GLN A 167 -9.19 -6.84 5.85
N ALA A 168 -10.24 -6.58 6.62
CA ALA A 168 -11.55 -6.20 6.08
C ALA A 168 -11.47 -4.88 5.30
N TRP A 169 -10.70 -3.92 5.80
CA TRP A 169 -10.43 -2.66 5.12
C TRP A 169 -9.66 -2.86 3.80
N LEU A 170 -8.58 -3.65 3.78
CA LEU A 170 -7.87 -4.00 2.54
C LEU A 170 -8.77 -4.68 1.48
N SER A 171 -9.81 -5.37 1.95
CA SER A 171 -10.80 -6.03 1.08
C SER A 171 -11.83 -5.06 0.52
N SER A 172 -12.04 -3.89 1.13
CA SER A 172 -13.01 -2.88 0.66
C SER A 172 -12.41 -1.87 -0.33
N VAL A 173 -11.08 -1.85 -0.50
CA VAL A 173 -10.39 -0.95 -1.45
C VAL A 173 -10.78 -1.30 -2.89
N GLU A 174 -11.29 -0.30 -3.61
CA GLU A 174 -11.62 -0.39 -5.04
C GLU A 174 -10.35 -0.54 -5.88
N THR A 175 -10.39 -1.44 -6.86
CA THR A 175 -9.23 -1.77 -7.70
C THR A 175 -9.53 -1.60 -9.18
N VAL A 176 -8.48 -1.35 -9.94
CA VAL A 176 -8.54 -1.35 -11.40
C VAL A 176 -7.90 -2.60 -11.98
N SER A 177 -8.43 -3.04 -13.12
CA SER A 177 -7.79 -4.10 -13.91
C SER A 177 -6.47 -3.59 -14.50
N SER A 178 -5.43 -4.43 -14.47
CA SER A 178 -4.14 -4.10 -15.08
C SER A 178 -4.20 -3.96 -16.62
N ALA A 179 -5.24 -4.52 -17.25
CA ALA A 179 -5.45 -4.40 -18.68
C ALA A 179 -6.08 -3.03 -19.00
N GLY A 180 -5.24 -2.02 -19.21
CA GLY A 180 -5.68 -0.68 -19.65
C GLY A 180 -5.36 0.47 -18.69
N LEU A 181 -4.23 0.42 -17.96
CA LEU A 181 -3.78 1.60 -17.20
C LEU A 181 -3.57 2.78 -18.16
N GLY A 182 -4.34 3.85 -17.96
CA GLY A 182 -4.24 5.08 -18.75
C GLY A 182 -2.89 5.78 -18.57
N ALA A 183 -2.60 6.75 -19.46
CA ALA A 183 -1.36 7.53 -19.42
C ALA A 183 -1.14 8.26 -18.08
N GLU A 184 -2.22 8.53 -17.35
CA GLU A 184 -2.24 9.12 -16.00
C GLU A 184 -1.40 8.35 -14.96
N TYR A 185 -1.32 7.01 -15.06
CA TYR A 185 -0.48 6.20 -14.16
C TYR A 185 1.02 6.41 -14.36
N PHE A 186 1.41 7.06 -15.46
CA PHE A 186 2.81 7.29 -15.84
C PHE A 186 3.18 8.77 -15.87
N ASN A 187 2.28 9.68 -15.46
CA ASN A 187 2.52 11.12 -15.43
C ASN A 187 3.12 11.54 -14.08
N THR A 188 4.39 11.20 -13.87
CA THR A 188 5.17 11.71 -12.73
C THR A 188 5.98 12.95 -13.12
N PRO A 189 6.19 13.92 -12.20
CA PRO A 189 7.00 15.12 -12.45
C PRO A 189 8.41 14.81 -12.96
N SER A 190 9.01 13.71 -12.51
CA SER A 190 10.34 13.26 -12.93
C SER A 190 10.45 13.00 -14.44
N LYS A 191 9.36 12.55 -15.07
CA LYS A 191 9.32 12.31 -16.52
C LYS A 191 9.41 13.63 -17.30
N PHE A 192 8.74 14.68 -16.83
CA PHE A 192 8.80 16.00 -17.43
C PHE A 192 10.19 16.64 -17.31
N ILE A 193 10.85 16.44 -16.17
CA ILE A 193 12.24 16.90 -15.97
C ILE A 193 13.18 16.17 -16.93
N ALA A 194 13.04 14.85 -17.08
CA ALA A 194 13.84 14.07 -18.03
C ALA A 194 13.65 14.54 -19.48
N TYR A 195 12.40 14.79 -19.90
CA TYR A 195 12.13 15.34 -21.23
C TYR A 195 12.67 16.75 -21.41
N GLY A 196 12.58 17.60 -20.39
CA GLY A 196 13.16 18.94 -20.41
C GLY A 196 14.68 18.90 -20.61
N PHE A 197 15.38 18.03 -19.88
CA PHE A 197 16.82 17.85 -20.05
C PHE A 197 17.18 17.35 -21.45
N LEU A 198 16.46 16.35 -21.96
CA LEU A 198 16.68 15.79 -23.29
C LEU A 198 16.46 16.84 -24.39
N ALA A 199 15.44 17.69 -24.25
CA ALA A 199 15.19 18.81 -25.15
C ALA A 199 16.33 19.85 -25.13
N ILE A 200 16.85 20.20 -23.95
CA ILE A 200 17.99 21.12 -23.82
C ILE A 200 19.24 20.53 -24.50
N VAL A 201 19.54 19.25 -24.28
CA VAL A 201 20.67 18.56 -24.92
C VAL A 201 20.50 18.55 -26.44
N ALA A 202 19.31 18.23 -26.95
CA ALA A 202 19.02 18.25 -28.38
C ALA A 202 19.23 19.64 -28.98
N LEU A 203 18.76 20.71 -28.30
CA LEU A 203 18.98 22.09 -28.72
C LEU A 203 20.46 22.47 -28.73
N MET A 204 21.24 22.04 -27.73
CA MET A 204 22.70 22.27 -27.72
C MET A 204 23.40 21.58 -28.88
N VAL A 205 23.03 20.33 -29.21
CA VAL A 205 23.58 19.60 -30.35
C VAL A 205 23.25 20.32 -31.66
N VAL A 206 21.98 20.70 -31.88
CA VAL A 206 21.58 21.44 -33.09
C VAL A 206 22.29 22.78 -33.19
N GLY A 207 22.36 23.54 -32.09
CA GLY A 207 23.07 24.83 -32.05
C GLY A 207 24.55 24.71 -32.42
N PHE A 208 25.22 23.64 -31.97
CA PHE A 208 26.62 23.36 -32.32
C PHE A 208 26.81 23.11 -33.82
N PHE A 209 25.89 22.38 -34.47
CA PHE A 209 25.97 22.11 -35.91
C PHE A 209 25.60 23.31 -36.80
N VAL A 210 24.82 24.26 -36.31
CA VAL A 210 24.44 25.46 -37.09
C VAL A 210 25.54 26.55 -37.05
N GLN A 211 26.43 26.52 -36.06
CA GLN A 211 27.51 27.50 -35.91
C GLN A 211 28.79 27.15 -36.69
N HIS A 212 28.87 25.96 -37.28
CA HIS A 212 29.99 25.47 -38.08
C HIS A 212 29.65 25.45 -39.57
#